data_AF-A0A9Q0Z4S9-F1
#
_entry.id   AF-A0A9Q0Z4S9-F1
#
_cell.length_a   1.000
_cell.length_b   1.000
_cell.length_c   1.000
_cell.angle_alpha   90.00
_cell.angle_beta   90.00
_cell.angle_gamma   90.00
#
_symmetry.space_group_name_H-M   'P 1'
#
loop_
_entity.id
_entity.type
_entity.pdbx_description
1 polymer ?
#
loop_
_entity_poly.entity_id
_entity_poly.type
_entity_poly.pdbx_seq_one_letter_code
_entity_poly.pdbx_strand_id
1 'polypeptide(L)'
;MSRPRKVYLVDFSCYEPGPAHITSRELFLQLSAASEFFTEQSLAFQKKILEKSGIGEMTYAPKSLMQVPPNQSMAESWRESEMVMFGAIDDLLAKTGMKPRDVGILVVNNSLCNPTPSLSARIVNHYKL
;
A
#
# COMPACT_ATOMS: atom_id res chain seq x y z
N MET A 1 10.07 -42.27 -3.36
CA MET A 1 9.55 -40.90 -3.11
C MET A 1 10.37 -39.94 -3.96
N SER A 2 9.79 -39.28 -4.97
CA SER A 2 10.53 -38.33 -5.81
C SER A 2 10.74 -37.02 -5.05
N ARG A 3 11.93 -36.43 -5.17
CA ARG A 3 12.25 -35.12 -4.59
C ARG A 3 11.24 -34.07 -5.08
N PRO A 4 10.70 -33.19 -4.21
CA PRO A 4 9.80 -32.11 -4.62
C PRO A 4 10.46 -31.20 -5.68
N ARG A 5 9.63 -30.66 -6.59
CA ARG A 5 10.09 -29.65 -7.55
C ARG A 5 10.57 -28.42 -6.80
N LYS A 6 11.72 -27.87 -7.20
CA LYS A 6 12.28 -26.66 -6.59
C LYS A 6 11.46 -25.44 -7.06
N VAL A 7 11.21 -24.51 -6.15
CA VAL A 7 10.55 -23.23 -6.41
C VAL A 7 11.59 -22.13 -6.21
N TYR A 8 11.63 -21.16 -7.10
CA TYR A 8 12.60 -20.08 -7.09
C TYR A 8 11.89 -18.74 -7.19
N LEU A 9 12.41 -17.73 -6.47
CA LEU A 9 12.06 -16.34 -6.70
C LEU A 9 12.84 -15.86 -7.94
N VAL A 10 12.10 -15.47 -8.98
CA VAL A 10 12.71 -15.01 -10.24
C VAL A 10 13.04 -13.52 -10.16
N ASP A 11 12.10 -12.70 -9.67
CA ASP A 11 12.23 -11.25 -9.58
C ASP A 11 11.27 -10.69 -8.51
N PHE A 12 11.43 -9.42 -8.13
CA PHE A 12 10.54 -8.69 -7.23
C PHE A 12 10.41 -7.20 -7.62
N SER A 13 9.27 -6.61 -7.29
CA SER A 13 9.05 -5.17 -7.38
C SER A 13 8.35 -4.66 -6.12
N CYS A 14 8.67 -3.43 -5.75
CA CYS A 14 8.01 -2.68 -4.69
C CYS A 14 7.60 -1.33 -5.27
N TYR A 15 6.33 -0.96 -5.10
CA TYR A 15 5.86 0.34 -5.58
C TYR A 15 6.41 1.48 -4.72
N GLU A 16 7.03 2.47 -5.36
CA GLU A 16 7.43 3.72 -4.72
C GLU A 16 6.45 4.84 -5.12
N PRO A 17 5.69 5.40 -4.15
CA PRO A 17 4.80 6.52 -4.42
C PRO A 17 5.55 7.79 -4.84
N GLY A 18 4.90 8.66 -5.61
CA GLY A 18 5.49 9.95 -5.99
C GLY A 18 5.59 10.96 -4.82
N PRO A 19 6.27 12.10 -5.03
CA PRO A 19 6.52 13.10 -3.98
C PRO A 19 5.27 13.65 -3.28
N ALA A 20 4.12 13.62 -3.95
CA ALA A 20 2.82 14.03 -3.39
C ALA A 20 2.30 13.12 -2.26
N HIS A 21 2.99 12.01 -1.98
CA HIS A 21 2.70 11.09 -0.88
C HIS A 21 3.70 11.23 0.27
N ILE A 22 4.73 12.08 0.15
CA ILE A 22 5.73 12.26 1.19
C ILE A 22 5.12 13.10 2.33
N THR A 23 5.32 12.63 3.55
CA THR A 23 4.91 13.29 4.79
C THR A 23 6.06 13.32 5.79
N SER A 24 6.13 14.38 6.59
CA SER A 24 7.02 14.47 7.75
C SER A 24 6.33 13.98 9.02
N ARG A 25 7.10 13.63 10.04
CA ARG A 25 6.52 13.27 11.35
C ARG A 25 5.74 14.44 11.95
N GLU A 26 6.27 15.65 11.78
CA GLU A 26 5.62 16.88 12.22
C GLU A 26 4.26 17.07 11.53
N LEU A 27 4.22 16.97 10.20
CA LEU A 27 2.99 17.14 9.43
C LEU A 27 1.96 16.08 9.82
N PHE A 28 2.37 14.83 9.98
CA PHE A 28 1.47 13.75 10.41
C PHE A 28 0.85 14.01 11.81
N LEU A 29 1.63 14.54 12.75
CA LEU A 29 1.12 14.89 14.08
C LEU A 29 0.17 16.11 14.04
N GLN A 30 0.48 17.11 13.21
CA GLN A 30 -0.40 18.26 12.97
C GLN A 30 -1.74 17.83 12.41
N LEU A 31 -1.74 16.97 11.38
CA LEU A 31 -2.94 16.40 10.78
C LEU A 31 -3.73 15.54 11.77
N SER A 32 -3.04 14.74 12.59
CA SER A 32 -3.69 13.92 13.63
C SER A 32 -4.40 14.79 14.66
N ALA A 33 -3.78 15.89 15.11
CA ALA A 33 -4.40 16.85 16.02
C ALA A 33 -5.60 17.58 15.37
N ALA A 34 -5.46 17.98 14.10
CA ALA A 34 -6.51 18.66 13.34
C ALA A 34 -7.70 17.76 12.99
N SER A 35 -7.54 16.43 13.07
CA SER A 35 -8.62 15.47 12.79
C SER A 35 -9.71 15.42 13.89
N GLU A 36 -9.44 15.98 15.07
CA GLU A 36 -10.33 15.98 16.26
C GLU A 36 -10.73 14.58 16.77
N PHE A 37 -10.15 13.50 16.23
CA PHE A 37 -10.42 12.12 16.67
C PHE A 37 -9.66 11.71 17.93
N PHE A 38 -8.63 12.47 18.32
CA PHE A 38 -7.70 12.08 19.38
C PHE A 38 -7.70 13.09 20.53
N THR A 39 -7.64 12.55 21.74
CA THR A 39 -7.35 13.34 22.94
C THR A 39 -5.88 13.77 22.98
N GLU A 40 -5.56 14.79 23.77
CA GLU A 40 -4.18 15.22 23.99
C GLU A 40 -3.29 14.06 24.52
N GLN A 41 -3.83 13.21 25.40
CA GLN A 41 -3.12 12.03 25.90
C GLN A 41 -2.83 11.02 24.78
N SER A 42 -3.79 10.78 23.89
CA SER A 42 -3.63 9.90 22.72
C SER A 42 -2.60 10.44 21.74
N LEU A 43 -2.61 11.76 21.47
CA LEU A 43 -1.63 12.43 20.61
C LEU A 43 -0.21 12.35 21.19
N ALA A 44 -0.06 12.57 22.50
CA ALA A 44 1.23 12.43 23.18
C ALA A 44 1.75 10.99 23.12
N PHE A 45 0.87 9.99 23.19
CA PHE A 45 1.24 8.59 23.01
C PHE A 45 1.63 8.26 21.55
N GLN A 46 0.86 8.76 20.58
CA GLN A 46 1.15 8.60 19.16
C GLN A 46 2.53 9.19 18.80
N LYS A 47 2.87 10.38 19.34
CA LYS A 47 4.19 10.98 19.18
C LYS A 47 5.31 10.07 19.69
N LYS A 48 5.17 9.49 20.89
CA LYS A 48 6.15 8.55 21.45
C LYS A 48 6.31 7.29 20.59
N ILE A 49 5.23 6.82 19.97
CA ILE A 49 5.27 5.70 19.02
C ILE A 49 6.08 6.10 17.79
N LEU A 50 5.79 7.26 17.18
CA LEU A 50 6.49 7.72 15.97
C LEU A 50 8.00 7.84 16.21
N GLU A 51 8.40 8.46 17.32
CA GLU A 51 9.82 8.64 17.70
C GLU A 51 10.56 7.30 17.90
N LYS A 52 9.85 6.22 18.22
CA LYS A 52 10.42 4.88 18.49
C LYS A 52 10.11 3.84 17.41
N SER A 53 9.42 4.23 16.35
CA SER A 53 8.91 3.32 15.32
C SER A 53 9.99 2.80 14.35
N GLY A 54 11.13 3.47 14.28
CA GLY A 54 12.14 3.24 13.25
C GLY A 54 11.79 3.83 11.87
N ILE A 55 10.65 4.53 11.75
CA ILE A 55 10.27 5.25 10.52
C ILE A 55 11.10 6.53 10.43
N GLY A 56 11.65 6.82 9.25
CA GLY A 56 12.44 8.03 8.98
C GLY A 56 11.67 9.35 9.22
N GLU A 57 12.37 10.49 9.20
CA GLU A 57 11.71 11.79 9.34
C GLU A 57 10.75 12.08 8.20
N MET A 58 11.13 11.67 6.99
CA MET A 58 10.31 11.74 5.78
C MET A 58 9.93 10.32 5.36
N THR A 59 8.64 10.08 5.15
CA THR A 59 8.12 8.78 4.71
C THR A 59 6.90 8.96 3.80
N TYR A 60 6.38 7.88 3.23
CA TYR A 60 5.17 7.92 2.41
C TYR A 60 3.91 7.65 3.26
N ALA A 61 2.85 8.40 3.00
CA ALA A 61 1.53 8.19 3.61
C ALA A 61 0.40 8.25 2.56
N PRO A 62 -0.74 7.58 2.83
CA PRO A 62 -1.93 7.70 2.01
C PRO A 62 -2.44 9.15 1.96
N LYS A 63 -2.84 9.62 0.77
CA LYS A 63 -3.45 10.95 0.62
C LYS A 63 -4.74 11.11 1.42
N SER A 64 -5.46 10.02 1.64
CA SER A 64 -6.65 9.96 2.50
C SER A 64 -6.36 10.41 3.93
N LEU A 65 -5.18 10.09 4.46
CA LEU A 65 -4.74 10.48 5.80
C LEU A 65 -4.12 11.88 5.86
N MET A 66 -3.76 12.45 4.71
CA MET A 66 -3.18 13.78 4.60
C MET A 66 -4.21 14.89 4.33
N GLN A 67 -5.50 14.57 4.43
CA GLN A 67 -6.62 15.50 4.28
C GLN A 67 -7.21 15.85 5.66
N VAL A 68 -7.82 17.03 5.77
CA VAL A 68 -8.55 17.47 6.98
C VAL A 68 -9.99 17.82 6.59
N PRO A 69 -11.00 17.05 7.05
CA PRO A 69 -10.86 15.80 7.79
C PRO A 69 -10.30 14.65 6.92
N PRO A 70 -9.70 13.61 7.52
CA PRO A 70 -9.25 12.43 6.78
C PRO A 70 -10.39 11.77 5.98
N ASN A 71 -10.11 11.36 4.75
CA ASN A 71 -11.09 10.72 3.87
C ASN A 71 -10.83 9.21 3.78
N GLN A 72 -11.48 8.43 4.63
CA GLN A 72 -11.37 6.96 4.67
C GLN A 72 -12.45 6.26 3.83
N SER A 73 -12.91 6.88 2.75
CA SER A 73 -13.92 6.27 1.88
C SER A 73 -13.38 5.06 1.12
N MET A 74 -14.28 4.15 0.76
CA MET A 74 -13.96 2.99 -0.10
C MET A 74 -13.35 3.43 -1.45
N ALA A 75 -13.72 4.60 -1.96
CA ALA A 75 -13.18 5.14 -3.20
C ALA A 75 -11.67 5.46 -3.07
N GLU A 76 -11.25 6.05 -1.96
CA GLU A 76 -9.84 6.32 -1.69
C GLU A 76 -9.05 5.02 -1.47
N SER A 77 -9.62 4.06 -0.73
CA SER A 77 -8.99 2.74 -0.55
C SER A 77 -8.79 2.01 -1.88
N TRP A 78 -9.75 2.13 -2.80
CA TRP A 78 -9.62 1.60 -4.16
C TRP A 78 -8.51 2.29 -4.93
N ARG A 79 -8.51 3.62 -4.93
CA ARG A 79 -7.51 4.42 -5.64
C ARG A 79 -6.09 4.10 -5.20
N GLU A 80 -5.88 3.97 -3.89
CA GLU A 80 -4.59 3.62 -3.31
C GLU A 80 -4.19 2.18 -3.67
N SER A 81 -5.11 1.21 -3.48
CA SER A 81 -4.84 -0.20 -3.78
C SER A 81 -4.47 -0.40 -5.25
N GLU A 82 -5.18 0.24 -6.18
CA GLU A 82 -4.85 0.17 -7.60
C GLU A 82 -3.50 0.80 -7.92
N MET A 83 -3.22 1.98 -7.37
CA MET A 83 -1.94 2.66 -7.57
C MET A 83 -0.77 1.77 -7.15
N VAL A 84 -0.84 1.19 -5.96
CA VAL A 84 0.22 0.34 -5.40
C VAL A 84 0.33 -0.98 -6.15
N MET A 85 -0.80 -1.69 -6.32
CA MET A 85 -0.79 -3.03 -6.91
C MET A 85 -0.43 -2.99 -8.39
N PHE A 86 -1.05 -2.10 -9.17
CA PHE A 86 -0.76 -2.02 -10.60
C PHE A 86 0.65 -1.47 -10.85
N GLY A 87 1.08 -0.46 -10.10
CA GLY A 87 2.44 0.05 -10.23
C GLY A 87 3.52 -1.00 -9.96
N ALA A 88 3.34 -1.84 -8.92
CA ALA A 88 4.28 -2.94 -8.65
C ALA A 88 4.22 -4.06 -9.69
N ILE A 89 3.02 -4.42 -10.18
CA ILE A 89 2.87 -5.47 -11.20
C ILE A 89 3.44 -5.01 -12.55
N ASP A 90 3.16 -3.78 -12.96
CA ASP A 90 3.67 -3.19 -14.21
C ASP A 90 5.20 -3.20 -14.23
N ASP A 91 5.83 -2.75 -13.14
CA ASP A 91 7.28 -2.74 -13.01
C ASP A 91 7.87 -4.18 -13.01
N LEU A 92 7.23 -5.13 -12.32
CA LEU A 92 7.66 -6.54 -12.33
C LEU A 92 7.56 -7.17 -13.72
N LEU A 93 6.46 -6.95 -14.44
CA LEU A 93 6.27 -7.46 -15.80
C LEU A 93 7.26 -6.82 -16.77
N ALA A 94 7.54 -5.52 -16.62
CA ALA A 94 8.53 -4.81 -17.42
C ALA A 94 9.96 -5.35 -17.18
N LYS A 95 10.34 -5.59 -15.92
CA LYS A 95 11.66 -6.14 -15.56
C LYS A 95 11.88 -7.55 -16.09
N THR A 96 10.86 -8.40 -15.99
CA THR A 96 10.96 -9.82 -16.36
C THR A 96 10.68 -10.09 -17.84
N GLY A 97 10.00 -9.17 -18.53
CA GLY A 97 9.50 -9.38 -19.89
C GLY A 97 8.38 -10.43 -19.99
N MET A 98 7.84 -10.89 -18.86
CA MET A 98 6.74 -11.86 -18.82
C MET A 98 5.46 -11.22 -19.33
N LYS A 99 4.64 -12.01 -20.02
CA LYS A 99 3.28 -11.57 -20.38
C LYS A 99 2.34 -11.93 -19.24
N PRO A 100 1.33 -11.09 -18.94
CA PRO A 100 0.34 -11.42 -17.92
C PRO A 100 -0.26 -12.83 -18.06
N ARG A 101 -0.60 -13.22 -19.29
CA ARG A 101 -1.14 -14.56 -19.64
C ARG A 101 -0.26 -15.75 -19.26
N ASP A 102 1.02 -15.53 -18.97
CA ASP A 102 1.97 -16.59 -18.60
C ASP A 102 1.90 -16.86 -17.07
N VAL A 103 1.17 -16.05 -16.30
CA VAL A 103 0.95 -16.21 -14.86
C VAL A 103 -0.21 -17.17 -14.59
N GLY A 104 0.10 -18.38 -14.12
CA GLY A 104 -0.92 -19.39 -13.82
C GLY A 104 -1.60 -19.24 -12.46
N ILE A 105 -0.97 -18.57 -11.49
CA ILE A 105 -1.51 -18.41 -10.13
C ILE A 105 -1.19 -17.00 -9.65
N LEU A 106 -2.23 -16.29 -9.20
CA LEU A 106 -2.12 -15.00 -8.52
C LEU A 106 -2.55 -15.17 -7.06
N VAL A 107 -1.67 -14.79 -6.12
CA VAL A 107 -1.97 -14.73 -4.69
C VAL A 107 -1.91 -13.28 -4.25
N VAL A 108 -3.02 -12.77 -3.71
CA VAL A 108 -3.13 -11.39 -3.22
C VAL A 108 -3.41 -11.40 -1.73
N ASN A 109 -2.64 -10.62 -0.97
CA ASN A 109 -2.84 -10.41 0.44
C ASN A 109 -3.07 -8.92 0.69
N ASN A 110 -4.09 -8.58 1.47
CA ASN A 110 -4.36 -7.23 1.94
C ASN A 110 -5.07 -7.28 3.29
N SER A 111 -4.66 -6.42 4.22
CA SER A 111 -5.31 -6.26 5.54
C SER A 111 -6.08 -4.95 5.67
N LEU A 112 -5.95 -4.02 4.72
CA LEU A 112 -6.46 -2.65 4.83
C LEU A 112 -7.88 -2.49 4.25
N CYS A 113 -8.26 -3.32 3.29
CA CYS A 113 -9.51 -3.17 2.54
C CYS A 113 -10.02 -4.54 2.07
N ASN A 114 -11.31 -4.80 2.31
CA ASN A 114 -11.99 -6.04 1.90
C ASN A 114 -13.13 -5.72 0.93
N PRO A 115 -12.84 -5.30 -0.31
CA PRO A 115 -13.87 -4.85 -1.22
C PRO A 115 -14.58 -6.02 -1.91
N THR A 116 -15.77 -5.74 -2.44
CA THR A 116 -16.47 -6.59 -3.41
C THR A 116 -16.65 -5.80 -4.71
N PRO A 117 -16.14 -6.29 -5.87
CA PRO A 117 -15.33 -7.51 -6.07
C PRO A 117 -13.97 -7.46 -5.36
N SER A 118 -13.31 -8.61 -5.20
CA SER A 118 -12.02 -8.70 -4.50
C SER A 118 -10.89 -8.00 -5.25
N LEU A 119 -9.80 -7.67 -4.55
CA LEU A 119 -8.59 -7.08 -5.16
C LEU A 119 -7.98 -8.01 -6.21
N SER A 120 -7.96 -9.31 -5.95
CA SER A 120 -7.52 -10.32 -6.93
C SER A 120 -8.38 -10.33 -8.19
N ALA A 121 -9.71 -10.24 -8.07
CA ALA A 121 -10.60 -10.16 -9.22
C ALA A 121 -10.34 -8.90 -10.04
N ARG A 122 -10.03 -7.77 -9.39
CA ARG A 122 -9.70 -6.52 -10.07
C ARG A 122 -8.38 -6.62 -10.84
N ILE A 123 -7.35 -7.23 -10.25
CA ILE A 123 -6.06 -7.48 -10.93
C ILE A 123 -6.25 -8.39 -12.15
N VAL A 124 -6.94 -9.53 -11.98
CA VAL A 124 -7.22 -10.47 -13.09
C VAL A 124 -7.95 -9.76 -14.23
N ASN A 125 -8.98 -8.96 -13.92
CA ASN A 125 -9.71 -8.23 -14.94
C ASN A 125 -8.89 -7.12 -15.60
N HIS A 126 -8.00 -6.43 -14.86
CA HIS A 126 -7.15 -5.39 -15.41
C HIS A 126 -6.12 -5.94 -16.40
N TYR A 127 -5.39 -6.98 -16.00
CA TYR A 127 -4.28 -7.55 -16.79
C TYR A 127 -4.69 -8.62 -17.79
N LYS A 128 -5.96 -9.05 -17.77
CA LYS A 128 -6.47 -10.15 -18.59
C LYS A 128 -5.64 -11.43 -18.37
N LEU A 129 -5.41 -11.73 -17.09
CA LEU A 129 -4.81 -13.00 -16.64
C LEU A 129 -5.72 -14.17 -17.00
#